data_AF-A0A7S1SY97-F1
#
_entry.id   AF-A0A7S1SY97-F1
#
_cell.length_a   1.000
_cell.length_b   1.000
_cell.length_c   1.000
_cell.angle_alpha   90.00
_cell.angle_beta   90.00
_cell.angle_gamma   90.00
#
_symmetry.space_group_name_H-M   'P 1'
#
loop_
_entity.id
_entity.type
_entity.pdbx_description
1 polymer ?
#
loop_
_entity_poly.entity_id
_entity_poly.type
_entity_poly.pdbx_seq_one_letter_code
_entity_poly.pdbx_strand_id
1 'polypeptide(L)'
;MNNNQTTHASLLANCKGVFAPTSYITFGSKEKPEPYKDKKGQVRACYTGKQFTNQPPKDGRTTDVYFEKKHPWLSENEKFIDKLRYKDTQPEKKKGFLSGDFKRRDEFSNTIRTLQYREQLKGEEKQAKKALEMITAAGGDTAHEFTATYGNTDMRAPAPHLYDLVYEVDDPTRSGASKEARDTKNPTMLSHDRTLGGSRTTTAIAYQAPEHHTKPTYARKPLVKDTFYRKTNCFPTELGSE
;
A
#
# COMPACT_ATOMS: atom_id res chain seq x y z
N MET A 1 -51.25 8.81 115.65
CA MET A 1 -52.27 8.56 114.60
C MET A 1 -52.55 7.07 114.41
N ASN A 2 -51.55 6.19 114.31
CA ASN A 2 -51.79 4.76 114.05
C ASN A 2 -51.49 3.91 115.31
N ASN A 3 -52.30 4.05 116.37
CA ASN A 3 -52.08 3.30 117.63
C ASN A 3 -52.67 1.87 117.53
N ASN A 4 -51.95 0.86 118.00
CA ASN A 4 -52.29 -0.58 117.89
C ASN A 4 -52.57 -1.10 116.47
N GLN A 5 -51.91 -0.56 115.44
CA GLN A 5 -52.07 -1.01 114.04
C GLN A 5 -50.76 -1.58 113.47
N THR A 6 -50.85 -2.64 112.66
CA THR A 6 -49.72 -3.30 111.95
C THR A 6 -49.74 -3.02 110.43
N THR A 7 -50.43 -1.97 110.00
CA THR A 7 -50.57 -1.60 108.58
C THR A 7 -49.25 -1.07 108.00
N HIS A 8 -49.10 -1.10 106.67
CA HIS A 8 -47.90 -0.55 106.00
C HIS A 8 -47.58 0.88 106.45
N ALA A 9 -48.60 1.72 106.67
CA ALA A 9 -48.44 3.09 107.15
C ALA A 9 -47.95 3.21 108.61
N SER A 10 -48.16 2.20 109.47
CA SER A 10 -47.60 2.21 110.84
C SER A 10 -46.13 1.79 110.88
N LEU A 11 -45.70 0.97 109.92
CA LEU A 11 -44.34 0.44 109.82
C LEU A 11 -43.40 1.29 108.97
N LEU A 12 -43.93 2.08 108.03
CA LEU A 12 -43.19 2.79 106.98
C LEU A 12 -41.98 3.62 107.48
N ALA A 13 -42.07 4.25 108.66
CA ALA A 13 -41.02 5.05 109.25
C ALA A 13 -40.46 4.41 110.54
N ASN A 14 -40.01 3.15 110.45
CA ASN A 14 -39.46 2.36 111.56
C ASN A 14 -40.40 2.31 112.77
N CYS A 15 -41.62 1.82 112.57
CA CYS A 15 -42.67 1.67 113.59
C CYS A 15 -43.17 3.00 114.19
N LYS A 16 -42.91 4.14 113.53
CA LYS A 16 -43.57 5.42 113.80
C LYS A 16 -44.63 5.67 112.72
N GLY A 17 -45.89 5.85 113.14
CA GLY A 17 -47.00 5.97 112.20
C GLY A 17 -46.90 7.19 111.29
N VAL A 18 -47.08 6.96 109.98
CA VAL A 18 -47.12 7.98 108.92
C VAL A 18 -48.57 8.29 108.55
N PHE A 19 -48.84 9.51 108.07
CA PHE A 19 -50.19 10.00 107.75
C PHE A 19 -50.91 9.19 106.66
N ALA A 20 -50.21 8.78 105.61
CA ALA A 20 -50.76 7.95 104.53
C ALA A 20 -49.64 7.12 103.88
N PRO A 21 -49.92 5.90 103.38
CA PRO A 21 -48.95 5.11 102.65
C PRO A 21 -48.71 5.69 101.24
N THR A 22 -47.45 5.75 100.78
CA THR A 22 -47.08 6.17 99.42
C THR A 22 -46.79 4.96 98.54
N SER A 23 -47.13 5.02 97.25
CA SER A 23 -46.74 3.98 96.28
C SER A 23 -45.27 4.10 95.90
N TYR A 24 -44.60 2.97 95.63
CA TYR A 24 -43.22 2.95 95.14
C TYR A 24 -43.20 2.87 93.61
N ILE A 25 -42.45 3.77 92.96
CA ILE A 25 -42.35 3.83 91.49
C ILE A 25 -41.55 2.67 90.87
N THR A 26 -40.77 1.94 91.67
CA THR A 26 -39.77 0.97 91.18
C THR A 26 -40.28 -0.46 91.01
N PHE A 27 -41.46 -0.78 91.53
CA PHE A 27 -41.97 -2.16 91.59
C PHE A 27 -43.27 -2.36 90.80
N GLY A 28 -43.83 -1.30 90.21
CA GLY A 28 -45.14 -1.33 89.55
C GLY A 28 -46.27 -1.68 90.52
N SER A 29 -47.40 -2.14 89.97
CA SER A 29 -48.55 -2.62 90.74
C SER A 29 -48.46 -4.14 90.95
N LYS A 30 -49.13 -4.68 91.97
CA LYS A 30 -49.13 -6.13 92.25
C LYS A 30 -49.61 -6.98 91.06
N GLU A 31 -50.52 -6.43 90.26
CA GLU A 31 -51.07 -7.09 89.08
C GLU A 31 -50.13 -6.98 87.86
N LYS A 32 -49.24 -5.99 87.83
CA LYS A 32 -48.27 -5.78 86.76
C LYS A 32 -46.97 -5.17 87.29
N PRO A 33 -46.01 -6.00 87.72
CA PRO A 33 -44.70 -5.51 88.17
C PRO A 33 -43.89 -4.99 86.98
N GLU A 34 -43.05 -3.98 87.21
CA GLU A 34 -42.22 -3.38 86.17
C GLU A 34 -41.04 -4.28 85.79
N PRO A 35 -40.85 -4.62 84.50
CA PRO A 35 -39.76 -5.49 84.07
C PRO A 35 -38.40 -4.78 84.11
N TYR A 36 -37.43 -5.35 84.84
CA TYR A 36 -36.09 -4.76 85.03
C TYR A 36 -35.25 -4.62 83.74
N LYS A 37 -35.59 -5.34 82.68
CA LYS A 37 -34.88 -5.31 81.39
C LYS A 37 -35.87 -5.36 80.23
N ASP A 38 -36.36 -4.19 79.81
CA ASP A 38 -37.01 -4.10 78.52
C ASP A 38 -35.99 -4.45 77.43
N LYS A 39 -36.25 -5.56 76.73
CA LYS A 39 -35.37 -6.08 75.69
C LYS A 39 -35.31 -5.06 74.55
N LYS A 40 -34.23 -4.29 74.55
CA LYS A 40 -33.71 -3.46 73.44
C LYS A 40 -34.73 -2.45 72.90
N GLY A 41 -34.58 -1.18 73.30
CA GLY A 41 -35.24 -0.06 72.62
C GLY A 41 -35.04 -0.17 71.10
N GLN A 42 -36.07 0.20 70.33
CA GLN A 42 -36.09 0.10 68.87
C GLN A 42 -34.79 0.63 68.28
N VAL A 43 -33.92 -0.27 67.83
CA VAL A 43 -32.69 0.10 67.11
C VAL A 43 -33.11 0.59 65.73
N ARG A 44 -32.51 1.70 65.27
CA ARG A 44 -32.81 2.26 63.95
C ARG A 44 -32.56 1.21 62.87
N ALA A 45 -33.49 1.09 61.92
CA ALA A 45 -33.47 0.06 60.89
C ALA A 45 -32.20 0.05 60.01
N CYS A 46 -31.48 1.19 59.91
CA CYS A 46 -30.21 1.28 59.18
C CYS A 46 -29.09 0.41 59.77
N TYR A 47 -29.17 0.02 61.05
CA TYR A 47 -28.19 -0.83 61.71
C TYR A 47 -28.45 -2.33 61.54
N THR A 48 -29.65 -2.72 61.10
CA THR A 48 -30.06 -4.13 61.03
C THR A 48 -30.55 -4.54 59.63
N GLY A 49 -30.00 -3.93 58.58
CA GLY A 49 -30.36 -4.20 57.18
C GLY A 49 -29.17 -4.53 56.27
N LYS A 50 -29.46 -5.14 55.12
CA LYS A 50 -28.48 -5.38 54.04
C LYS A 50 -28.17 -4.06 53.33
N GLN A 51 -26.89 -3.72 53.24
CA GLN A 51 -26.41 -2.52 52.54
C GLN A 51 -26.48 -2.69 51.01
N PHE A 52 -26.43 -1.57 50.28
CA PHE A 52 -26.35 -1.59 48.82
C PHE A 52 -25.08 -2.32 48.34
N THR A 53 -25.21 -3.07 47.24
CA THR A 53 -24.11 -3.80 46.62
C THR A 53 -23.45 -2.95 45.55
N ASN A 54 -22.14 -2.72 45.67
CA ASN A 54 -21.32 -2.09 44.64
C ASN A 54 -20.51 -3.16 43.90
N GLN A 55 -20.38 -3.04 42.58
CA GLN A 55 -19.52 -3.91 41.79
C GLN A 55 -18.20 -3.19 41.50
N PRO A 56 -17.04 -3.75 41.90
CA PRO A 56 -15.75 -3.19 41.53
C PRO A 56 -15.51 -3.34 40.01
N PRO A 57 -14.69 -2.46 39.41
CA PRO A 57 -14.27 -2.64 38.04
C PRO A 57 -13.54 -3.98 37.90
N LYS A 58 -13.93 -4.75 36.90
CA LYS A 58 -13.27 -6.02 36.58
C LYS A 58 -12.02 -5.73 35.77
N ASP A 59 -10.94 -6.45 36.06
CA ASP A 59 -9.70 -6.37 35.29
C ASP A 59 -9.64 -7.52 34.26
N GLY A 60 -9.17 -7.23 33.04
CA GLY A 60 -9.08 -8.21 31.95
C GLY A 60 -9.58 -7.71 30.58
N ARG A 61 -9.51 -8.59 29.57
CA ARG A 61 -9.98 -8.36 28.19
C ARG A 61 -11.07 -9.37 27.81
N THR A 62 -12.11 -9.40 28.63
CA THR A 62 -13.27 -10.28 28.47
C THR A 62 -14.54 -9.45 28.31
N THR A 63 -15.59 -10.04 27.74
CA THR A 63 -16.82 -9.31 27.37
C THR A 63 -17.58 -8.73 28.57
N ASP A 64 -17.30 -9.21 29.77
CA ASP A 64 -17.92 -8.76 31.02
C ASP A 64 -17.22 -7.54 31.65
N VAL A 65 -16.06 -7.15 31.12
CA VAL A 65 -15.35 -5.92 31.47
C VAL A 65 -15.91 -4.73 30.67
N TYR A 66 -16.36 -4.98 29.44
CA TYR A 66 -17.03 -3.97 28.63
C TYR A 66 -18.39 -3.60 29.23
N PHE A 67 -18.83 -2.36 28.99
CA PHE A 67 -20.16 -1.90 29.39
C PHE A 67 -21.25 -2.74 28.73
N GLU A 68 -21.08 -3.07 27.45
CA GLU A 68 -21.94 -4.00 26.73
C GLU A 68 -21.45 -5.43 26.91
N LYS A 69 -22.25 -6.24 27.60
CA LYS A 69 -21.93 -7.67 27.83
C LYS A 69 -21.92 -8.50 26.56
N LYS A 70 -22.64 -8.05 25.53
CA LYS A 70 -22.66 -8.67 24.20
C LYS A 70 -21.64 -7.93 23.34
N HIS A 71 -20.70 -8.67 22.76
CA HIS A 71 -19.72 -8.13 21.82
C HIS A 71 -20.12 -8.56 20.40
N PRO A 72 -20.92 -7.77 19.67
CA PRO A 72 -21.36 -8.12 18.34
C PRO A 72 -20.18 -8.08 17.37
N TRP A 73 -20.01 -9.15 16.58
CA TRP A 73 -19.04 -9.17 15.48
C TRP A 73 -19.75 -8.87 14.18
N LEU A 74 -19.18 -7.99 13.36
CA LEU A 74 -19.78 -7.62 12.07
C LEU A 74 -19.99 -8.84 11.16
N SER A 75 -19.10 -9.83 11.25
CA SER A 75 -19.09 -11.04 10.41
C SER A 75 -19.96 -12.19 10.94
N GLU A 76 -20.67 -12.03 12.07
CA GLU A 76 -21.36 -13.15 12.74
C GLU A 76 -22.46 -13.77 11.86
N ASN A 77 -23.16 -12.95 11.07
CA ASN A 77 -24.25 -13.40 10.19
C ASN A 77 -23.83 -13.55 8.73
N GLU A 78 -22.57 -13.27 8.39
CA GLU A 78 -22.08 -13.32 7.01
C GLU A 78 -21.46 -14.68 6.70
N LYS A 79 -21.86 -15.28 5.57
CA LYS A 79 -21.24 -16.53 5.11
C LYS A 79 -19.87 -16.23 4.55
N PHE A 80 -18.86 -16.96 5.02
CA PHE A 80 -17.53 -16.89 4.43
C PHE A 80 -17.55 -17.42 2.98
N ILE A 81 -17.17 -16.57 2.03
CA ILE A 81 -17.10 -16.91 0.60
C ILE A 81 -15.66 -16.69 0.12
N ASP A 82 -14.96 -17.79 -0.14
CA ASP A 82 -13.56 -17.79 -0.61
C ASP A 82 -13.41 -17.19 -2.01
N LYS A 83 -14.28 -17.58 -2.96
CA LYS A 83 -14.24 -17.11 -4.35
C LYS A 83 -15.61 -16.79 -4.92
N LEU A 84 -15.66 -15.75 -5.76
CA LEU A 84 -16.83 -15.42 -6.56
C LEU A 84 -17.01 -16.47 -7.66
N ARG A 85 -18.16 -17.15 -7.66
CA ARG A 85 -18.51 -18.14 -8.67
C ARG A 85 -19.29 -17.49 -9.80
N TYR A 86 -18.59 -17.19 -10.91
CA TYR A 86 -19.20 -16.60 -12.10
C TYR A 86 -20.29 -17.45 -12.76
N LYS A 87 -20.31 -18.76 -12.48
CA LYS A 87 -21.37 -19.64 -12.95
C LYS A 87 -22.75 -19.24 -12.42
N ASP A 88 -22.81 -18.71 -11.21
CA ASP A 88 -24.05 -18.39 -10.53
C ASP A 88 -24.51 -16.97 -10.87
N THR A 89 -23.57 -16.05 -11.16
CA THR A 89 -23.86 -14.64 -11.48
C THR A 89 -24.02 -14.36 -12.96
N GLN A 90 -23.35 -15.13 -13.84
CA GLN A 90 -23.39 -14.96 -15.30
C GLN A 90 -23.89 -16.26 -15.93
N PRO A 91 -25.20 -16.44 -16.18
CA PRO A 91 -25.72 -17.65 -16.79
C PRO A 91 -25.38 -17.75 -18.29
N GLU A 92 -25.28 -16.61 -18.99
CA GLU A 92 -24.97 -16.56 -20.41
C GLU A 92 -23.46 -16.54 -20.68
N LYS A 93 -22.95 -17.57 -21.35
CA LYS A 93 -21.60 -17.58 -21.93
C LYS A 93 -21.67 -17.26 -23.42
N LYS A 94 -20.94 -16.23 -23.85
CA LYS A 94 -20.80 -15.88 -25.27
C LYS A 94 -19.44 -16.35 -25.77
N LYS A 95 -19.39 -16.93 -26.97
CA LYS A 95 -18.11 -17.27 -27.63
C LYS A 95 -17.40 -15.97 -28.02
N GLY A 96 -16.23 -15.71 -27.43
CA GLY A 96 -15.34 -14.62 -27.84
C GLY A 96 -14.30 -15.10 -28.85
N PHE A 97 -13.41 -14.18 -29.26
CA PHE A 97 -12.41 -14.43 -30.29
C PHE A 97 -11.43 -15.57 -29.93
N LEU A 98 -10.63 -15.39 -28.87
CA LEU A 98 -9.64 -16.38 -28.40
C LEU A 98 -10.01 -16.99 -27.05
N SER A 99 -11.07 -16.49 -26.41
CA SER A 99 -11.58 -17.01 -25.14
C SER A 99 -13.11 -17.01 -25.14
N GLY A 100 -13.72 -18.09 -24.65
CA GLY A 100 -15.17 -18.30 -24.58
C GLY A 100 -15.70 -18.39 -23.14
N ASP A 101 -14.92 -17.92 -22.17
CA ASP A 101 -15.22 -18.02 -20.74
C ASP A 101 -16.05 -16.84 -20.23
N PHE A 102 -16.42 -16.90 -18.94
CA PHE A 102 -17.09 -15.79 -18.26
C PHE A 102 -16.23 -14.52 -18.25
N LYS A 103 -16.87 -13.36 -18.10
CA LYS A 103 -16.15 -12.08 -17.95
C LYS A 103 -15.66 -11.96 -16.51
N ARG A 104 -14.33 -12.09 -16.30
CA ARG A 104 -13.69 -12.16 -14.97
C ARG A 104 -12.80 -10.96 -14.64
N ARG A 105 -13.18 -9.76 -15.10
CA ARG A 105 -12.36 -8.53 -14.87
C ARG A 105 -12.32 -8.12 -13.40
N ASP A 106 -13.35 -8.45 -12.64
CA ASP A 106 -13.53 -8.21 -11.21
C ASP A 106 -12.97 -9.35 -10.32
N GLU A 107 -12.39 -10.40 -10.89
CA GLU A 107 -11.92 -11.57 -10.13
C GLU A 107 -10.85 -11.19 -9.09
N PHE A 108 -10.03 -10.19 -9.40
CA PHE A 108 -8.96 -9.67 -8.55
C PHE A 108 -9.39 -8.51 -7.64
N SER A 109 -10.68 -8.15 -7.64
CA SER A 109 -11.23 -7.25 -6.62
C SER A 109 -11.38 -7.96 -5.27
N ASN A 110 -11.47 -9.30 -5.25
CA ASN A 110 -11.45 -10.09 -4.02
C ASN A 110 -10.01 -10.22 -3.49
N THR A 111 -9.80 -9.82 -2.24
CA THR A 111 -8.49 -9.85 -1.56
C THR A 111 -7.90 -11.26 -1.49
N ILE A 112 -8.71 -12.29 -1.25
CA ILE A 112 -8.27 -13.68 -1.16
C ILE A 112 -7.71 -14.15 -2.50
N ARG A 113 -8.41 -13.86 -3.60
CA ARG A 113 -7.96 -14.24 -4.94
C ARG A 113 -6.66 -13.55 -5.35
N THR A 114 -6.51 -12.29 -4.95
CA THR A 114 -5.28 -11.53 -5.17
C THR A 114 -4.10 -12.09 -4.36
N LEU A 115 -4.33 -12.54 -3.12
CA LEU A 115 -3.29 -13.19 -2.32
C LEU A 115 -2.88 -14.55 -2.90
N GLN A 116 -3.84 -15.37 -3.35
CA GLN A 116 -3.56 -16.63 -4.06
C GLN A 116 -2.71 -16.39 -5.32
N TYR A 117 -3.02 -15.35 -6.10
CA TYR A 117 -2.25 -15.03 -7.30
C TYR A 117 -0.83 -14.55 -6.96
N ARG A 118 -0.67 -13.74 -5.91
CA ARG A 118 0.66 -13.35 -5.40
C ARG A 118 1.47 -14.56 -4.92
N GLU A 119 0.83 -15.55 -4.31
CA GLU A 119 1.49 -16.78 -3.89
C GLU A 119 1.95 -17.60 -5.10
N GLN A 120 1.13 -17.71 -6.15
CA GLN A 120 1.50 -18.35 -7.42
C GLN A 120 2.72 -17.67 -8.04
N LEU A 121 2.71 -16.34 -8.19
CA LEU A 121 3.84 -15.58 -8.74
C LEU A 121 5.12 -15.77 -7.93
N LYS A 122 5.03 -15.80 -6.59
CA LYS A 122 6.18 -16.11 -5.72
C LYS A 122 6.70 -17.53 -5.94
N GLY A 123 5.83 -18.49 -6.19
CA GLY A 123 6.20 -19.87 -6.51
C GLY A 123 6.91 -19.97 -7.85
N GLU A 124 6.36 -19.34 -8.88
CA GLU A 124 6.92 -19.28 -10.23
C GLU A 124 8.30 -18.60 -10.25
N GLU A 125 8.45 -17.47 -9.54
CA GLU A 125 9.74 -16.77 -9.43
C GLU A 125 10.81 -17.64 -8.77
N LYS A 126 10.46 -18.37 -7.71
CA LYS A 126 11.38 -19.32 -7.05
C LYS A 126 11.79 -20.44 -8.00
N GLN A 127 10.85 -20.98 -8.77
CA GLN A 127 11.15 -22.04 -9.75
C GLN A 127 12.00 -21.51 -10.90
N ALA A 128 11.74 -20.30 -11.39
CA ALA A 128 12.53 -19.65 -12.43
C ALA A 128 13.98 -19.42 -11.98
N LYS A 129 14.18 -18.94 -10.74
CA LYS A 129 15.52 -18.78 -10.14
C LYS A 129 16.25 -20.12 -10.03
N LYS A 130 15.57 -21.15 -9.54
CA LYS A 130 16.15 -22.51 -9.43
C LYS A 130 16.50 -23.09 -10.81
N ALA A 131 15.66 -22.87 -11.81
CA ALA A 131 15.92 -23.31 -13.18
C ALA A 131 17.14 -22.59 -13.77
N LEU A 132 17.27 -21.28 -13.53
CA LEU A 132 18.43 -20.51 -13.96
C LEU A 132 19.71 -21.01 -13.27
N GLU A 133 19.67 -21.25 -11.96
CA GLU A 133 20.79 -21.83 -11.20
C GLU A 133 21.22 -23.20 -11.75
N MET A 134 20.26 -24.07 -12.07
CA MET A 134 20.53 -25.37 -12.70
C MET A 134 21.16 -25.23 -14.08
N ILE A 135 20.71 -24.28 -14.90
CA ILE A 135 21.29 -24.01 -16.23
C ILE A 135 22.72 -23.47 -16.11
N THR A 136 22.97 -22.54 -15.18
CA THR A 136 24.33 -22.05 -14.90
C THR A 136 25.25 -23.13 -14.34
N ALA A 137 24.75 -23.99 -13.46
CA ALA A 137 25.52 -25.10 -12.90
C ALA A 137 25.81 -26.21 -13.95
N ALA A 138 24.95 -26.37 -14.95
CA ALA A 138 25.14 -27.28 -16.07
C ALA A 138 26.09 -26.75 -17.16
N GLY A 139 26.78 -25.61 -16.92
CA GLY A 139 27.76 -25.05 -17.84
C GLY A 139 27.15 -24.19 -18.95
N GLY A 140 25.92 -23.70 -18.78
CA GLY A 140 25.31 -22.73 -19.70
C GLY A 140 25.95 -21.35 -19.57
N ASP A 141 27.09 -21.13 -20.22
CA ASP A 141 27.76 -19.82 -20.42
C ASP A 141 26.92 -18.87 -21.31
N THR A 142 25.68 -18.58 -20.92
CA THR A 142 24.78 -17.69 -21.68
C THR A 142 24.17 -16.58 -20.84
N ALA A 143 24.41 -16.54 -19.52
CA ALA A 143 23.78 -15.58 -18.62
C ALA A 143 24.52 -14.23 -18.51
N HIS A 144 25.77 -14.11 -18.97
CA HIS A 144 26.56 -12.89 -18.77
C HIS A 144 26.52 -11.90 -19.95
N GLU A 145 25.92 -12.26 -21.09
CA GLU A 145 26.00 -11.42 -22.30
C GLU A 145 24.77 -10.53 -22.55
N PHE A 146 23.64 -10.78 -21.88
CA PHE A 146 22.39 -10.06 -22.18
C PHE A 146 22.18 -8.77 -21.37
N THR A 147 22.83 -8.60 -20.22
CA THR A 147 22.66 -7.43 -19.34
C THR A 147 23.67 -6.31 -19.60
N ALA A 148 24.74 -6.57 -20.34
CA ALA A 148 25.80 -5.59 -20.61
C ALA A 148 25.51 -4.66 -21.80
N THR A 149 24.55 -4.99 -22.67
CA THR A 149 24.36 -4.24 -23.93
C THR A 149 23.47 -3.01 -23.83
N TYR A 150 22.70 -2.85 -22.74
CA TYR A 150 21.72 -1.76 -22.61
C TYR A 150 21.98 -0.79 -21.44
N GLY A 151 23.08 -0.96 -20.70
CA GLY A 151 23.34 -0.24 -19.45
C GLY A 151 24.48 0.76 -19.47
N ASN A 152 25.10 1.06 -20.62
CA ASN A 152 26.26 1.95 -20.66
C ASN A 152 26.12 3.06 -21.70
N THR A 153 25.29 4.05 -21.37
CA THR A 153 25.23 5.34 -22.09
C THR A 153 26.14 6.40 -21.45
N ASP A 154 27.09 6.02 -20.60
CA ASP A 154 27.96 6.94 -19.85
C ASP A 154 29.16 7.49 -20.66
N MET A 155 29.14 7.33 -21.99
CA MET A 155 30.05 8.05 -22.90
C MET A 155 29.39 9.30 -23.49
N ARG A 156 28.36 9.86 -22.84
CA ARG A 156 27.79 11.15 -23.23
C ARG A 156 28.46 12.24 -22.41
N ALA A 157 29.03 13.22 -23.09
CA ALA A 157 29.56 14.43 -22.44
C ALA A 157 28.56 14.95 -21.40
N PRO A 158 29.04 15.48 -20.24
CA PRO A 158 28.15 15.95 -19.18
C PRO A 158 27.13 16.92 -19.78
N ALA A 159 25.86 16.69 -19.48
CA ALA A 159 24.79 17.53 -19.99
C ALA A 159 25.04 18.99 -19.56
N PRO A 160 24.87 19.97 -20.46
CA PRO A 160 25.08 21.37 -20.12
C PRO A 160 24.12 21.81 -19.01
N HIS A 161 24.56 22.78 -18.21
CA HIS A 161 23.72 23.34 -17.16
C HIS A 161 22.52 24.08 -17.75
N LEU A 162 21.39 24.10 -17.02
CA LEU A 162 20.18 24.78 -17.48
C LEU A 162 20.41 26.28 -17.72
N TYR A 163 21.24 26.92 -16.89
CA TYR A 163 21.58 28.34 -17.04
C TYR A 163 22.18 28.63 -18.42
N ASP A 164 23.14 27.81 -18.87
CA ASP A 164 23.80 27.96 -20.17
C ASP A 164 22.91 27.63 -21.37
N LEU A 165 21.81 26.88 -21.15
CA LEU A 165 20.81 26.61 -22.17
C LEU A 165 19.78 27.74 -22.32
N VAL A 166 19.47 28.44 -21.22
CA VAL A 166 18.47 29.52 -21.19
C VAL A 166 19.07 30.83 -21.72
N TYR A 167 20.33 31.11 -21.40
CA TYR A 167 21.04 32.29 -21.88
C TYR A 167 21.88 31.95 -23.09
N GLU A 168 21.59 32.58 -24.23
CA GLU A 168 22.30 32.31 -25.48
C GLU A 168 23.72 32.90 -25.47
N VAL A 169 24.61 32.26 -26.22
CA VAL A 169 25.98 32.75 -26.44
C VAL A 169 25.97 33.63 -27.69
N ASP A 170 26.48 34.86 -27.57
CA ASP A 170 26.61 35.79 -28.69
C ASP A 170 27.62 35.27 -29.73
N ASP A 171 27.18 35.18 -30.99
CA ASP A 171 28.03 34.80 -32.13
C ASP A 171 28.35 36.04 -32.98
N PRO A 172 29.58 36.57 -32.93
CA PRO A 172 29.96 37.78 -33.68
C PRO A 172 30.08 37.55 -35.19
N THR A 173 30.07 36.30 -35.64
CA THR A 173 30.28 35.94 -37.06
C THR A 173 28.97 35.73 -37.81
N ARG A 174 27.87 35.48 -37.10
CA ARG A 174 26.56 35.21 -37.69
C ARG A 174 25.87 36.51 -38.12
N SER A 175 26.04 36.88 -39.39
CA SER A 175 25.46 38.10 -39.99
C SER A 175 23.98 38.00 -40.37
N GLY A 176 23.28 36.92 -40.00
CA GLY A 176 21.88 36.66 -40.34
C GLY A 176 21.65 36.01 -41.71
N ALA A 177 22.70 35.78 -42.52
CA ALA A 177 22.62 35.08 -43.80
C ALA A 177 22.60 33.54 -43.63
N SER A 178 21.56 32.99 -43.00
CA SER A 178 21.40 31.53 -42.85
C SER A 178 20.78 30.87 -44.08
N LYS A 179 21.19 29.62 -44.36
CA LYS A 179 20.60 28.79 -45.42
C LYS A 179 19.24 28.23 -44.99
N GLU A 180 19.05 28.05 -43.69
CA GLU A 180 17.84 27.57 -43.07
C GLU A 180 16.78 28.66 -43.08
N ALA A 181 15.56 28.30 -43.52
CA ALA A 181 14.41 29.21 -43.50
C ALA A 181 13.90 29.49 -42.07
N ARG A 182 14.34 28.71 -41.08
CA ARG A 182 13.91 28.83 -39.68
C ARG A 182 15.12 28.70 -38.76
N ASP A 183 15.18 29.56 -37.75
CA ASP A 183 16.26 29.50 -36.76
C ASP A 183 16.11 28.23 -35.91
N THR A 184 17.02 27.27 -36.12
CA THR A 184 16.98 25.96 -35.47
C THR A 184 18.38 25.44 -35.23
N LYS A 185 18.59 24.77 -34.09
CA LYS A 185 19.85 24.09 -33.72
C LYS A 185 19.74 22.56 -33.89
N ASN A 186 18.70 22.06 -34.57
CA ASN A 186 18.49 20.62 -34.75
C ASN A 186 19.49 20.05 -35.77
N PRO A 187 20.39 19.13 -35.38
CA PRO A 187 21.42 18.60 -36.29
C PRO A 187 20.86 17.89 -37.52
N THR A 188 19.67 17.27 -37.41
CA THR A 188 19.01 16.58 -38.54
C THR A 188 18.43 17.52 -39.60
N MET A 189 18.32 18.81 -39.27
CA MET A 189 17.88 19.86 -40.20
C MET A 189 19.04 20.66 -40.77
N LEU A 190 20.13 20.78 -40.01
CA LEU A 190 21.35 21.45 -40.44
C LEU A 190 22.17 20.62 -41.44
N SER A 191 22.16 19.29 -41.29
CA SER A 191 22.86 18.37 -42.19
C SER A 191 21.91 17.35 -42.84
N HIS A 192 22.24 16.98 -44.07
CA HIS A 192 21.63 15.84 -44.75
C HIS A 192 22.06 14.51 -44.10
N ASP A 193 23.31 14.44 -43.65
CA ASP A 193 23.86 13.23 -43.03
C ASP A 193 23.36 13.10 -41.60
N ARG A 194 22.82 11.92 -41.28
CA ARG A 194 22.15 11.64 -40.00
C ARG A 194 22.68 10.36 -39.40
N THR A 195 22.94 10.38 -38.10
CA THR A 195 23.34 9.22 -37.30
C THR A 195 22.11 8.64 -36.58
N LEU A 196 21.70 7.43 -36.93
CA LEU A 196 20.46 6.81 -36.41
C LEU A 196 20.65 5.99 -35.11
N GLY A 197 21.90 5.71 -34.72
CA GLY A 197 22.23 4.95 -33.52
C GLY A 197 21.62 3.54 -33.51
N GLY A 198 20.95 3.18 -32.40
CA GLY A 198 20.30 1.87 -32.24
C GLY A 198 18.95 1.72 -32.97
N SER A 199 18.33 2.82 -33.41
CA SER A 199 17.10 2.76 -34.20
C SER A 199 17.44 2.57 -35.67
N ARG A 200 16.81 1.61 -36.35
CA ARG A 200 17.02 1.36 -37.78
C ARG A 200 15.70 1.20 -38.52
N THR A 201 15.59 1.83 -39.68
CA THR A 201 14.46 1.58 -40.59
C THR A 201 14.71 0.33 -41.41
N THR A 202 13.64 -0.33 -41.87
CA THR A 202 13.74 -1.53 -42.72
C THR A 202 14.56 -1.26 -44.00
N THR A 203 14.41 -0.08 -44.59
CA THR A 203 15.15 0.35 -45.78
C THR A 203 16.64 0.53 -45.51
N ALA A 204 17.01 1.17 -44.40
CA ALA A 204 18.41 1.37 -44.03
C ALA A 204 19.12 0.06 -43.66
N ILE A 205 18.37 -0.98 -43.28
CA ILE A 205 18.90 -2.33 -43.09
C ILE A 205 19.10 -3.02 -44.44
N ALA A 206 18.10 -2.94 -45.32
CA ALA A 206 18.09 -3.65 -46.61
C ALA A 206 19.14 -3.16 -47.61
N TYR A 207 19.44 -1.86 -47.64
CA TYR A 207 20.38 -1.26 -48.57
C TYR A 207 21.68 -0.86 -47.86
N GLN A 208 22.74 -1.65 -48.04
CA GLN A 208 24.10 -1.31 -47.62
C GLN A 208 24.97 -0.97 -48.82
N ALA A 209 26.03 -0.19 -48.58
CA ALA A 209 27.06 0.00 -49.60
C ALA A 209 27.67 -1.36 -49.96
N PRO A 210 27.77 -1.70 -51.26
CA PRO A 210 28.32 -2.98 -51.68
C PRO A 210 29.82 -3.06 -51.36
N GLU A 211 30.30 -4.23 -50.96
CA GLU A 211 31.71 -4.44 -50.55
C GLU A 211 32.69 -4.29 -51.71
N HIS A 212 32.26 -4.64 -52.93
CA HIS A 212 33.11 -4.66 -54.10
C HIS A 212 32.41 -4.00 -55.30
N HIS A 213 33.17 -3.18 -56.01
CA HIS A 213 32.77 -2.60 -57.29
C HIS A 213 33.72 -3.07 -58.38
N THR A 214 33.22 -3.76 -59.40
CA THR A 214 33.99 -4.14 -60.59
C THR A 214 33.51 -3.34 -61.80
N LYS A 215 34.45 -2.90 -62.64
CA LYS A 215 34.10 -2.27 -63.92
C LYS A 215 33.47 -3.32 -64.83
N PRO A 216 32.42 -2.99 -65.60
CA PRO A 216 31.81 -3.93 -66.51
C PRO A 216 32.79 -4.34 -67.62
N THR A 217 32.74 -5.60 -68.02
CA THR A 217 33.60 -6.17 -69.07
C THR A 217 33.46 -5.44 -70.41
N TYR A 218 32.23 -5.06 -70.75
CA TYR A 218 31.91 -4.40 -72.02
C TYR A 218 31.20 -3.07 -71.75
N ALA A 219 31.99 -2.01 -71.60
CA ALA A 219 31.49 -0.64 -71.61
C ALA A 219 31.68 -0.02 -72.99
N ARG A 220 30.67 0.72 -73.47
CA ARG A 220 30.78 1.51 -74.71
C ARG A 220 31.82 2.60 -74.50
N LYS A 221 32.90 2.58 -75.29
CA LYS A 221 33.96 3.59 -75.25
C LYS A 221 33.68 4.69 -76.29
N PRO A 222 33.73 5.97 -75.93
CA PRO A 222 33.39 7.07 -76.84
C PRO A 222 34.56 7.42 -77.77
N LEU A 223 34.99 6.45 -78.59
CA LEU A 223 36.18 6.57 -79.45
C LEU A 223 36.17 7.83 -80.34
N VAL A 224 35.03 8.17 -80.94
CA VAL A 224 34.91 9.36 -81.79
C VAL A 224 35.14 10.65 -81.00
N LYS A 225 34.59 10.75 -79.78
CA LYS A 225 34.82 11.94 -78.95
C LYS A 225 36.28 12.04 -78.53
N ASP A 226 36.90 10.90 -78.24
CA ASP A 226 38.27 10.84 -77.72
C ASP A 226 39.33 11.07 -78.81
N THR A 227 39.07 10.68 -80.07
CA THR A 227 40.08 10.71 -81.14
C THR A 227 39.84 11.77 -82.20
N PHE A 228 38.59 12.13 -82.53
CA PHE A 228 38.33 13.06 -83.64
C PHE A 228 38.53 14.53 -83.23
N TYR A 229 38.34 14.86 -81.96
CA TYR A 229 38.42 16.23 -81.45
C TYR A 229 39.63 16.41 -80.54
N ARG A 230 40.57 17.29 -80.92
CA ARG A 230 41.68 17.71 -80.05
C ARG A 230 41.31 18.99 -79.32
N LYS A 231 41.66 19.09 -78.02
CA LYS A 231 41.22 20.20 -77.15
C LYS A 231 41.62 21.58 -77.70
N THR A 232 42.91 21.78 -78.01
CA THR A 232 43.45 23.02 -78.58
C THR A 232 44.79 22.74 -79.27
N ASN A 233 44.76 22.46 -80.57
CA ASN A 233 45.96 22.55 -81.43
C ASN A 233 45.52 22.59 -82.90
N CYS A 234 45.89 23.64 -83.63
CA CYS A 234 45.64 23.77 -85.06
C CYS A 234 46.77 23.18 -85.93
N PHE A 235 47.99 23.06 -85.40
CA PHE A 235 49.16 22.55 -86.12
C PHE A 235 49.94 21.55 -85.25
N PRO A 236 49.88 20.24 -85.54
CA PRO A 236 50.70 19.27 -84.83
C PRO A 236 52.19 19.50 -85.18
N THR A 237 53.04 19.71 -84.18
CA THR A 237 54.49 19.73 -84.36
C THR A 237 54.98 18.30 -84.61
N GLU A 238 55.65 18.05 -85.74
CA GLU A 238 56.28 16.76 -86.02
C GLU A 238 57.45 16.53 -85.05
N LEU A 239 57.23 15.73 -84.01
CA LEU A 239 58.31 15.22 -83.17
C LEU A 239 58.81 13.89 -83.76
N GLY A 240 59.93 14.00 -84.49
CA GLY A 240 61.03 13.03 -84.62
C GLY A 240 60.70 11.56 -84.88
N SER A 241 60.94 11.12 -86.12
CA SER A 241 61.30 9.74 -86.45
C SER A 241 62.78 9.68 -86.85
N GLU A 242 63.61 9.02 -86.04
CA GLU A 242 64.73 8.21 -86.53
C GLU A 242 64.17 6.95 -87.21
#